data_AF-A0A7Z6ZUD1-F1
#
_entry.id   AF-A0A7Z6ZUD1-F1
#
_cell.length_a   1.000
_cell.length_b   1.000
_cell.length_c   1.000
_cell.angle_alpha   90.00
_cell.angle_beta   90.00
_cell.angle_gamma   90.00
#
_symmetry.space_group_name_H-M   'P 1'
#
loop_
_entity.id
_entity.type
_entity.pdbx_description
1 polymer ?
#
loop_
_entity_poly.entity_id
_entity_poly.type
_entity_poly.pdbx_seq_one_letter_code
_entity_poly.pdbx_strand_id
1 'polypeptide(L)'
;MKIRGGYILFELIIALALIGSALLLFGQWLSRSPTNLGGQAKWLADTEVLMEATRQYWFQTGVAPESVEQLQATGYLPTIQSPWGRPWSFNATNNVNSRLLALQIQAPSVGEAQWLKTQLSSVVVQHHTVSLMIWQPISDIHAARYVHRVPRTDIPELNQLATHLDFSAHDIRQVGTVEATDITVDQVQADRMLVRNLTGTWLTAEHIETQTFNTLDGSYYTLRNQLQQLQQLWDQCVANGGCR
;
A
#
# COMPACT_ATOMS: atom_id res chain seq x y z
N MET A 1 -76.20 53.10 -13.20
CA MET A 1 -74.75 53.11 -13.47
C MET A 1 -74.04 53.95 -12.41
N LYS A 2 -73.42 53.33 -11.39
CA LYS A 2 -72.39 53.87 -10.47
C LYS A 2 -72.39 53.08 -9.15
N ILE A 3 -71.77 51.90 -9.13
CA ILE A 3 -71.05 51.33 -7.97
C ILE A 3 -69.98 50.38 -8.55
N ARG A 4 -68.90 50.95 -9.11
CA ARG A 4 -67.71 50.16 -9.53
C ARG A 4 -66.41 50.64 -8.89
N GLY A 5 -66.41 51.82 -8.26
CA GLY A 5 -65.20 52.38 -7.63
C GLY A 5 -64.85 51.75 -6.28
N GLY A 6 -65.85 51.31 -5.49
CA GLY A 6 -65.59 50.73 -4.16
C GLY A 6 -64.95 49.35 -4.20
N TYR A 7 -65.26 48.54 -5.21
CA TYR A 7 -64.73 47.17 -5.34
C TYR A 7 -63.24 47.18 -5.73
N ILE A 8 -62.86 48.06 -6.66
CA ILE A 8 -61.46 48.22 -7.12
C ILE A 8 -60.56 48.66 -5.96
N LEU A 9 -61.06 49.54 -5.09
CA LEU A 9 -60.28 50.06 -3.96
C LEU A 9 -60.08 49.00 -2.88
N PHE A 10 -61.07 48.15 -2.63
CA PHE A 10 -60.96 47.04 -1.68
C PHE A 10 -60.00 45.94 -2.18
N GLU A 11 -60.07 45.61 -3.48
CA GLU A 11 -59.21 44.63 -4.12
C GLU A 11 -57.73 45.07 -4.12
N LEU A 12 -57.49 46.38 -4.32
CA LEU A 12 -56.15 46.96 -4.24
C LEU A 12 -55.56 46.87 -2.81
N ILE A 13 -56.36 47.16 -1.78
CA ILE A 13 -55.92 47.10 -0.38
C ILE A 13 -55.58 45.66 0.02
N ILE A 14 -56.39 44.68 -0.39
CA ILE A 14 -56.10 43.27 -0.13
C ILE A 14 -54.83 42.81 -0.85
N ALA A 15 -54.66 43.18 -2.12
CA ALA A 15 -53.45 42.84 -2.88
C ALA A 15 -52.19 43.44 -2.23
N LEU A 16 -52.24 44.70 -1.81
CA LEU A 16 -51.13 45.35 -1.11
C LEU A 16 -50.81 44.71 0.25
N ALA A 17 -51.84 44.30 1.02
CA ALA A 17 -51.65 43.62 2.30
C ALA A 17 -51.01 42.23 2.12
N LEU A 18 -51.44 41.48 1.10
CA LEU A 18 -50.87 40.17 0.77
C LEU A 18 -49.43 40.28 0.27
N ILE A 19 -49.14 41.25 -0.61
CA ILE A 19 -47.78 41.50 -1.11
C ILE A 19 -46.86 41.95 0.03
N GLY A 20 -47.32 42.84 0.92
CA GLY A 20 -46.56 43.27 2.08
C GLY A 20 -46.24 42.12 3.05
N SER A 21 -47.22 41.24 3.30
CA SER A 21 -47.03 40.06 4.15
C SER A 21 -46.09 39.04 3.51
N ALA A 22 -46.21 38.80 2.20
CA ALA A 22 -45.33 37.91 1.45
C ALA A 22 -43.88 38.43 1.41
N LEU A 23 -43.68 39.75 1.25
CA LEU A 23 -42.36 40.38 1.29
C LEU A 23 -41.70 40.29 2.67
N LEU A 24 -42.47 40.39 3.75
CA LEU A 24 -41.95 40.21 5.11
C LEU A 24 -41.49 38.76 5.37
N LEU A 25 -42.29 37.78 4.93
CA LEU A 25 -41.92 36.37 5.03
C LEU A 25 -40.71 36.04 4.14
N PHE A 26 -40.66 36.62 2.93
CA PHE A 26 -39.54 36.46 2.01
C PHE A 26 -38.26 37.13 2.56
N GLY A 27 -38.37 38.31 3.17
CA GLY A 27 -37.25 38.99 3.83
C GLY A 27 -36.69 38.18 5.00
N GLN A 28 -37.56 37.60 5.84
CA GLN A 28 -37.14 36.70 6.93
C GLN A 28 -36.52 35.40 6.42
N TRP A 29 -36.97 34.88 5.27
CA TRP A 29 -36.41 33.69 4.62
C TRP A 29 -35.05 33.97 3.96
N LEU A 30 -34.90 35.12 3.29
CA LEU A 30 -33.64 35.54 2.67
C LEU A 30 -32.57 35.84 3.74
N SER A 31 -32.98 36.36 4.89
CA SER A 31 -32.12 36.57 6.07
C SER A 31 -31.66 35.25 6.73
N ARG A 32 -32.25 34.11 6.37
CA ARG A 32 -31.95 32.77 6.93
C ARG A 32 -30.99 31.94 6.07
N SER A 33 -30.37 32.51 5.03
CA SER A 33 -29.39 31.84 4.16
C SER A 33 -28.04 32.60 4.15
N PRO A 34 -26.87 31.92 4.12
CA PRO A 34 -26.10 31.71 5.33
C PRO A 34 -24.83 32.56 5.32
N THR A 35 -24.73 33.48 6.28
CA THR A 35 -23.48 34.17 6.65
C THR A 35 -22.37 33.22 7.13
N ASN A 36 -22.64 31.92 7.27
CA ASN A 36 -21.69 30.91 7.76
C ASN A 36 -21.11 29.98 6.68
N LEU A 37 -21.51 30.04 5.40
CA LEU A 37 -20.97 29.10 4.39
C LEU A 37 -19.45 29.28 4.19
N GLY A 38 -18.97 30.52 4.18
CA GLY A 38 -17.53 30.79 4.09
C GLY A 38 -16.76 30.32 5.33
N GLY A 39 -17.35 30.46 6.51
CA GLY A 39 -16.78 29.98 7.77
C GLY A 39 -16.72 28.46 7.83
N GLN A 40 -17.78 27.76 7.41
CA GLN A 40 -17.84 26.31 7.39
C GLN A 40 -16.83 25.69 6.42
N ALA A 41 -16.73 26.20 5.19
CA ALA A 41 -15.72 25.73 4.24
C ALA A 41 -14.30 25.94 4.78
N LYS A 42 -14.04 27.10 5.40
CA LYS A 42 -12.76 27.37 6.06
C LYS A 42 -12.48 26.44 7.22
N TRP A 43 -13.48 26.11 8.05
CA TRP A 43 -13.33 25.16 9.15
C TRP A 43 -12.93 23.78 8.67
N LEU A 44 -13.50 23.30 7.56
CA LEU A 44 -13.14 22.01 6.97
C LEU A 44 -11.70 22.02 6.47
N ALA A 45 -11.32 23.03 5.69
CA ALA A 45 -9.94 23.19 5.20
C ALA A 45 -8.93 23.29 6.35
N ASP A 46 -9.21 24.11 7.36
CA ASP A 46 -8.35 24.29 8.53
C ASP A 46 -8.25 23.00 9.37
N THR A 47 -9.30 22.19 9.42
CA THR A 47 -9.28 20.87 10.10
C THR A 47 -8.42 19.87 9.34
N GLU A 48 -8.47 19.84 8.02
CA GLU A 48 -7.60 19.00 7.19
C GLU A 48 -6.12 19.41 7.34
N VAL A 49 -5.83 20.71 7.34
CA VAL A 49 -4.49 21.26 7.60
C VAL A 49 -3.98 20.83 8.98
N LEU A 50 -4.83 20.88 10.01
CA LEU A 50 -4.49 20.40 11.36
C LEU A 50 -4.16 18.90 11.38
N MET A 51 -4.99 18.08 10.73
CA MET A 51 -4.74 16.63 10.64
C MET A 51 -3.44 16.33 9.91
N GLU A 52 -3.14 17.04 8.83
CA GLU A 52 -1.90 16.85 8.07
C GLU A 52 -0.66 17.32 8.84
N ALA A 53 -0.72 18.49 9.48
CA ALA A 53 0.35 18.98 10.35
C ALA A 53 0.64 18.00 11.49
N THR A 54 -0.42 17.40 12.06
CA THR A 54 -0.30 16.35 13.09
C THR A 54 0.45 15.12 12.57
N ARG A 55 0.08 14.63 11.38
CA ARG A 55 0.77 13.49 10.75
C ARG A 55 2.22 13.84 10.43
N GLN A 56 2.48 15.02 9.86
CA GLN A 56 3.82 15.44 9.51
C GLN A 56 4.72 15.55 10.74
N TYR A 57 4.23 16.15 11.83
CA TYR A 57 4.95 16.22 13.10
C TYR A 57 5.25 14.82 13.64
N TRP A 58 4.25 13.94 13.67
CA TRP A 58 4.41 12.58 14.18
C TRP A 58 5.37 11.75 13.33
N PHE A 59 5.32 11.91 12.01
CA PHE A 59 6.25 11.27 11.09
C PHE A 59 7.69 11.73 11.32
N GLN A 60 7.92 13.03 11.52
CA GLN A 60 9.27 13.59 11.64
C GLN A 60 9.90 13.38 13.02
N THR A 61 9.10 13.47 14.09
CA THR A 61 9.61 13.35 15.47
C THR A 61 9.51 11.93 16.03
N GLY A 62 8.72 11.06 15.39
CA GLY A 62 8.42 9.72 15.89
C GLY A 62 7.42 9.70 17.05
N VAL A 63 6.96 10.86 17.55
CA VAL A 63 6.06 11.00 18.70
C VAL A 63 4.84 11.82 18.31
N ALA A 64 3.65 11.44 18.79
CA ALA A 64 2.44 12.21 18.57
C ALA A 64 2.52 13.57 19.29
N PRO A 65 1.94 14.65 18.75
CA PRO A 65 1.88 15.91 19.46
C PRO A 65 0.99 15.80 20.71
N GLU A 66 1.37 16.48 21.79
CA GLU A 66 0.62 16.55 23.04
C GLU A 66 -0.52 17.57 22.95
N SER A 67 -0.33 18.66 22.20
CA SER A 67 -1.34 19.71 22.04
C SER A 67 -1.29 20.38 20.67
N VAL A 68 -2.35 21.09 20.32
CA VAL A 68 -2.41 21.87 19.06
C VAL A 68 -1.46 23.06 19.13
N GLU A 69 -1.28 23.65 20.31
CA GLU A 69 -0.34 24.74 20.56
C GLU A 69 1.10 24.29 20.33
N GLN A 70 1.45 23.02 20.61
CA GLN A 70 2.76 22.48 20.29
C GLN A 70 3.04 22.51 18.79
N LEU A 71 2.05 22.16 17.96
CA LEU A 71 2.18 22.22 16.50
C LEU A 71 2.35 23.65 15.99
N GLN A 72 1.70 24.63 16.64
CA GLN A 72 1.86 26.05 16.31
C GLN A 72 3.23 26.57 16.74
N ALA A 73 3.66 26.26 17.96
CA ALA A 73 4.94 26.70 18.52
C ALA A 73 6.14 26.12 17.76
N THR A 74 6.01 24.90 17.24
CA THR A 74 7.03 24.23 16.41
C THR A 74 6.97 24.61 14.93
N GLY A 75 5.98 25.43 14.53
CA GLY A 75 5.85 25.92 13.16
C GLY A 75 5.24 24.92 12.16
N TYR A 76 4.75 23.77 12.61
CA TYR A 76 4.08 22.79 11.74
C TYR A 76 2.66 23.20 11.37
N LEU A 77 2.01 24.01 12.22
CA LEU A 77 0.63 24.44 12.03
C LEU A 77 0.53 25.97 12.00
N PRO A 78 0.06 26.58 10.89
CA PRO A 78 -0.27 28.00 10.88
C PRO A 78 -1.47 28.30 11.80
N THR A 79 -1.73 29.58 12.07
CA THR A 79 -2.93 29.97 12.81
C THR A 79 -4.19 29.54 12.06
N ILE A 80 -4.97 28.65 12.67
CA ILE A 80 -6.22 28.11 12.13
C ILE A 80 -7.45 28.67 12.84
N GLN A 81 -8.57 28.73 12.12
CA GLN A 81 -9.86 29.05 12.71
C GLN A 81 -10.55 27.76 13.15
N SER A 82 -10.76 27.62 14.45
CA SER A 82 -11.47 26.46 14.97
C SER A 82 -12.99 26.59 14.79
N PRO A 83 -13.70 25.48 14.51
CA PRO A 83 -15.16 25.49 14.46
C PRO A 83 -15.77 26.08 15.74
N TRP A 84 -16.79 26.92 15.57
CA TRP A 84 -17.54 27.52 16.69
C TRP A 84 -16.71 28.33 17.69
N GLY A 85 -15.48 28.70 17.33
CA GLY A 85 -14.54 29.38 18.24
C GLY A 85 -14.10 28.52 19.42
N ARG A 86 -14.23 27.18 19.33
CA ARG A 86 -13.83 26.25 20.39
C ARG A 86 -12.52 25.56 20.03
N PRO A 87 -11.57 25.42 20.96
CA PRO A 87 -10.27 24.85 20.65
C PRO A 87 -10.38 23.35 20.36
N TRP A 88 -9.50 22.90 19.47
CA TRP A 88 -9.20 21.50 19.28
C TRP A 88 -8.33 20.98 20.42
N SER A 89 -8.52 19.71 20.80
CA SER A 89 -7.72 19.06 21.84
C SER A 89 -7.38 17.63 21.44
N PHE A 90 -6.20 17.15 21.83
CA PHE A 90 -5.85 15.75 21.63
C PHE A 90 -6.24 14.93 22.86
N ASN A 91 -6.84 13.77 22.62
CA ASN A 91 -7.18 12.81 23.65
C ASN A 91 -6.29 11.59 23.50
N ALA A 92 -5.34 11.47 24.43
CA ALA A 92 -4.41 10.34 24.51
C ALA A 92 -5.01 9.10 25.18
N THR A 93 -6.20 9.18 25.78
CA THR A 93 -6.82 8.07 26.53
C THR A 93 -7.34 6.95 25.64
N ASN A 94 -7.63 7.23 24.36
CA ASN A 94 -8.09 6.26 23.37
C ASN A 94 -6.97 5.77 22.43
N ASN A 95 -5.73 5.77 22.92
CA ASN A 95 -4.59 5.42 22.11
C ASN A 95 -4.40 3.89 22.06
N VAL A 96 -4.94 3.24 21.03
CA VAL A 96 -4.72 1.81 20.79
C VAL A 96 -3.24 1.60 20.51
N ASN A 97 -2.51 1.02 21.47
CA ASN A 97 -1.07 0.69 21.37
C ASN A 97 -0.15 1.86 20.98
N SER A 98 -0.47 3.09 21.39
CA SER A 98 0.31 4.29 21.02
C SER A 98 0.30 4.63 19.52
N ARG A 99 -0.62 4.07 18.72
CA ARG A 99 -0.69 4.26 17.25
C ARG A 99 -1.89 5.08 16.77
N LEU A 100 -2.75 5.53 17.67
CA LEU A 100 -3.96 6.26 17.33
C LEU A 100 -4.11 7.51 18.20
N LEU A 101 -4.21 8.67 17.57
CA LEU A 101 -4.47 9.93 18.24
C LEU A 101 -5.89 10.38 17.92
N ALA A 102 -6.68 10.68 18.95
CA ALA A 102 -8.02 11.22 18.78
C ALA A 102 -7.98 12.76 18.90
N LEU A 103 -8.32 13.45 17.83
CA LEU A 103 -8.48 14.91 17.79
C LEU A 103 -9.93 15.27 18.08
N GLN A 104 -10.19 16.04 19.15
CA GLN A 104 -11.53 16.28 19.68
C GLN A 104 -11.90 17.76 19.70
N ILE A 105 -13.17 18.03 19.40
CA ILE A 105 -13.80 19.34 19.58
C ILE A 105 -15.22 19.19 20.11
N GLN A 106 -15.65 20.14 20.93
CA GLN A 106 -17.00 20.18 21.47
C GLN A 106 -17.90 21.05 20.59
N ALA A 107 -18.89 20.47 19.93
CA ALA A 107 -19.95 21.21 19.24
C ALA A 107 -20.90 21.92 20.23
N PRO A 108 -21.54 23.03 19.84
CA PRO A 108 -22.54 23.69 20.68
C PRO A 108 -23.88 22.94 20.68
N SER A 109 -24.14 22.09 19.68
CA SER A 109 -25.33 21.22 19.63
C SER A 109 -25.03 19.87 18.98
N VAL A 110 -25.87 18.86 19.24
CA VAL A 110 -25.79 17.55 18.56
C VAL A 110 -25.94 17.69 17.05
N GLY A 111 -26.82 18.59 16.59
CA GLY A 111 -27.03 18.83 15.17
C GLY A 111 -25.77 19.31 14.45
N GLU A 112 -25.01 20.20 15.09
CA GLU A 112 -23.74 20.69 14.54
C GLU A 112 -22.62 19.65 14.60
N ALA A 113 -22.59 18.82 15.65
CA ALA A 113 -21.68 17.67 15.71
C ALA A 113 -21.96 16.67 14.57
N GLN A 114 -23.24 16.36 14.34
CA GLN A 114 -23.66 15.46 13.26
C GLN A 114 -23.40 16.07 11.88
N TRP A 115 -23.60 17.38 11.71
CA TRP A 115 -23.21 18.07 10.49
C TRP A 115 -21.71 17.91 10.21
N LEU A 116 -20.84 18.18 11.19
CA LEU A 116 -19.39 18.06 10.99
C LEU A 116 -18.98 16.61 10.63
N LYS A 117 -19.65 15.62 11.22
CA LYS A 117 -19.48 14.20 10.87
C LYS A 117 -19.83 13.88 9.42
N THR A 118 -20.80 14.56 8.80
CA THR A 118 -21.13 14.32 7.38
C THR A 118 -20.13 14.96 6.43
N GLN A 119 -19.35 15.94 6.90
CA GLN A 119 -18.38 16.66 6.06
C GLN A 119 -16.99 16.03 6.08
N LEU A 120 -16.61 15.36 7.16
CA LEU A 120 -15.25 14.84 7.37
C LEU A 120 -15.24 13.31 7.45
N SER A 121 -14.19 12.69 6.91
CA SER A 121 -14.00 11.24 6.98
C SER A 121 -13.49 10.80 8.36
N SER A 122 -13.78 9.55 8.75
CA SER A 122 -13.25 8.94 9.98
C SER A 122 -13.61 9.68 11.27
N VAL A 123 -14.80 10.27 11.31
CA VAL A 123 -15.34 11.01 12.47
C VAL A 123 -16.29 10.16 13.30
N VAL A 124 -16.06 10.14 14.60
CA VAL A 124 -16.97 9.59 15.61
C VAL A 124 -17.59 10.73 16.39
N VAL A 125 -18.92 10.70 16.55
CA VAL A 125 -19.65 11.68 17.37
C VAL A 125 -20.24 10.98 18.58
N GLN A 126 -19.96 11.53 19.76
CA GLN A 126 -20.57 11.11 21.02
C GLN A 126 -21.18 12.35 21.68
N HIS A 127 -22.51 12.40 21.74
CA HIS A 127 -23.27 13.57 22.19
C HIS A 127 -22.89 14.86 21.42
N HIS A 128 -22.12 15.74 22.06
CA HIS A 128 -21.64 17.00 21.51
C HIS A 128 -20.15 16.95 21.13
N THR A 129 -19.46 15.84 21.39
CA THR A 129 -18.03 15.72 21.12
C THR A 129 -17.83 15.06 19.76
N VAL A 130 -17.08 15.74 18.90
CA VAL A 130 -16.63 15.24 17.60
C VAL A 130 -15.19 14.77 17.78
N SER A 131 -14.90 13.51 17.43
CA SER A 131 -13.57 12.91 17.51
C SER A 131 -13.13 12.44 16.12
N LEU A 132 -11.99 12.97 15.65
CA LEU A 132 -11.31 12.52 14.43
C LEU A 132 -10.17 11.58 14.80
N MET A 133 -10.12 10.44 14.13
CA MET A 133 -9.08 9.44 14.37
C MET A 133 -7.90 9.66 13.43
N ILE A 134 -6.72 9.96 13.98
CA ILE A 134 -5.47 10.14 13.26
C ILE A 134 -4.55 8.96 13.58
N TRP A 135 -4.30 8.12 12.58
CA TRP A 135 -3.36 7.01 12.71
C TRP A 135 -1.91 7.50 12.65
N GLN A 136 -1.03 6.83 13.38
CA GLN A 136 0.41 6.99 13.25
C GLN A 136 0.80 6.82 11.78
N PRO A 137 1.51 7.80 11.18
CA PRO A 137 2.04 7.65 9.84
C PRO A 137 2.94 6.43 9.77
N ILE A 138 2.87 5.67 8.67
CA ILE A 138 3.80 4.57 8.44
C ILE A 138 5.15 5.21 8.10
N SER A 139 5.94 5.51 9.12
CA SER A 139 7.34 5.89 8.99
C SER A 139 8.13 4.62 8.66
N ASP A 140 8.10 4.26 7.38
CA ASP A 140 9.08 3.39 6.75
C ASP A 140 9.19 1.95 7.28
N ILE A 141 8.11 1.18 7.15
CA ILE A 141 8.17 -0.30 7.18
C ILE A 141 8.72 -0.86 5.83
N HIS A 142 9.14 0.01 4.89
CA HIS A 142 9.49 -0.42 3.53
C HIS A 142 10.98 -0.37 3.17
N ALA A 143 11.85 0.30 3.92
CA ALA A 143 13.30 0.11 3.77
C ALA A 143 13.75 -1.32 4.16
N ALA A 144 13.03 -2.01 5.04
CA ALA A 144 13.32 -3.39 5.42
C ALA A 144 12.74 -4.45 4.45
N ARG A 145 11.90 -4.08 3.48
CA ARG A 145 11.34 -5.02 2.48
C ARG A 145 12.16 -5.13 1.21
N TYR A 146 13.05 -4.19 0.96
CA TYR A 146 14.04 -4.37 -0.09
C TYR A 146 15.28 -5.00 0.57
N VAL A 147 15.64 -6.22 0.15
CA VAL A 147 16.91 -6.87 0.51
C VAL A 147 18.06 -6.15 -0.23
N HIS A 148 18.11 -4.83 -0.16
CA HIS A 148 19.26 -4.04 -0.56
C HIS A 148 20.14 -3.87 0.67
N ARG A 149 20.86 -4.93 1.04
CA ARG A 149 21.99 -4.79 1.96
C ARG A 149 23.23 -4.57 1.10
N VAL A 150 23.83 -3.39 1.20
CA VAL A 150 25.23 -3.23 0.80
C VAL A 150 26.04 -4.06 1.80
N PRO A 151 26.89 -5.00 1.36
CA PRO A 151 27.68 -5.82 2.26
C PRO A 151 28.50 -4.96 3.22
N ARG A 152 28.35 -5.19 4.52
CA ARG A 152 29.17 -4.56 5.56
C ARG A 152 30.29 -5.49 5.95
N THR A 153 31.51 -5.19 5.52
CA THR A 153 32.69 -6.03 5.80
C THR A 153 33.09 -6.02 7.27
N ASP A 154 32.66 -5.01 8.03
CA ASP A 154 32.95 -4.82 9.45
C ASP A 154 32.02 -5.60 10.38
N ILE A 155 30.84 -6.03 9.91
CA ILE A 155 29.85 -6.78 10.69
C ILE A 155 29.20 -7.86 9.80
N PRO A 156 29.89 -8.99 9.56
CA PRO A 156 29.47 -10.00 8.59
C PRO A 156 28.15 -10.69 8.96
N GLU A 157 27.78 -10.74 10.24
CA GLU A 157 26.53 -11.32 10.72
C GLU A 157 25.31 -10.57 10.15
N LEU A 158 25.44 -9.27 9.88
CA LEU A 158 24.39 -8.46 9.25
C LEU A 158 24.26 -8.70 7.75
N ASN A 159 25.20 -9.42 7.13
CA ASN A 159 25.09 -9.83 5.73
C ASN A 159 24.46 -11.22 5.56
N GLN A 160 24.17 -11.91 6.67
CA GLN A 160 23.54 -13.22 6.65
C GLN A 160 22.02 -13.08 6.72
N LEU A 161 21.32 -13.91 5.94
CA LEU A 161 19.86 -14.01 5.96
C LEU A 161 19.47 -15.45 6.32
N ALA A 162 19.19 -15.68 7.59
CA ALA A 162 18.67 -16.96 8.09
C ALA A 162 17.14 -16.97 7.96
N THR A 163 16.62 -17.12 6.74
CA THR A 163 15.16 -17.26 6.51
C THR A 163 14.86 -18.23 5.38
N HIS A 164 13.66 -18.82 5.42
CA HIS A 164 13.05 -19.41 4.25
C HIS A 164 12.47 -18.30 3.37
N LEU A 165 12.81 -18.33 2.09
CA LEU A 165 12.26 -17.41 1.09
C LEU A 165 11.31 -18.21 0.20
N ASP A 166 10.04 -17.79 0.16
CA ASP A 166 9.03 -18.35 -0.75
C ASP A 166 8.88 -17.40 -1.95
N PHE A 167 9.26 -17.90 -3.12
CA PHE A 167 9.18 -17.18 -4.39
C PHE A 167 8.16 -17.78 -5.36
N SER A 168 7.20 -18.59 -4.87
CA SER A 168 6.25 -19.37 -5.69
C SER A 168 5.45 -18.57 -6.72
N ALA A 169 5.34 -17.25 -6.58
CA ALA A 169 4.64 -16.35 -7.50
C ALA A 169 5.54 -15.33 -8.23
N HIS A 170 6.86 -15.47 -8.15
CA HIS A 170 7.80 -14.46 -8.66
C HIS A 170 8.99 -15.08 -9.40
N ASP A 171 9.35 -14.46 -10.52
CA ASP A 171 10.57 -14.81 -11.26
C ASP A 171 11.79 -14.20 -10.57
N ILE A 172 12.84 -15.00 -10.36
CA ILE A 172 14.17 -14.50 -10.03
C ILE A 172 14.96 -14.36 -11.33
N ARG A 173 15.28 -13.12 -11.73
CA ARG A 173 16.00 -12.81 -12.98
C ARG A 173 17.36 -12.19 -12.67
N GLN A 174 18.30 -12.31 -13.61
CA GLN A 174 19.62 -11.68 -13.57
C GLN A 174 20.48 -12.08 -12.34
N VAL A 175 20.41 -13.35 -11.94
CA VAL A 175 21.31 -13.89 -10.91
C VAL A 175 22.69 -14.14 -11.51
N GLY A 176 23.73 -13.53 -10.97
CA GLY A 176 25.11 -13.70 -11.45
C GLY A 176 25.70 -15.06 -11.07
N THR A 177 25.86 -15.30 -9.77
CA THR A 177 26.41 -16.55 -9.24
C THR A 177 25.56 -17.01 -8.06
N VAL A 178 25.24 -18.30 -8.03
CA VAL A 178 24.66 -18.97 -6.86
C VAL A 178 25.74 -19.91 -6.31
N GLU A 179 26.18 -19.64 -5.09
CA GLU A 179 27.06 -20.54 -4.34
C GLU A 179 26.24 -21.15 -3.20
N ALA A 180 26.11 -22.48 -3.22
CA ALA A 180 25.34 -23.23 -2.26
C ALA A 180 26.04 -24.55 -1.93
N THR A 181 25.96 -24.98 -0.68
CA THR A 181 26.45 -26.30 -0.25
C THR A 181 25.59 -27.41 -0.84
N ASP A 182 24.28 -27.21 -0.82
CA ASP A 182 23.29 -28.15 -1.32
C ASP A 182 22.27 -27.42 -2.19
N ILE A 183 21.91 -28.03 -3.31
CA ILE A 183 20.84 -27.55 -4.20
C ILE A 183 19.90 -28.73 -4.45
N THR A 184 18.62 -28.56 -4.11
CA THR A 184 17.55 -29.50 -4.46
C THR A 184 16.59 -28.80 -5.40
N VAL A 185 16.42 -29.36 -6.60
CA VAL A 185 15.59 -28.80 -7.66
C VAL A 185 14.84 -29.95 -8.34
N ASP A 186 13.55 -29.75 -8.60
CA ASP A 186 12.74 -30.76 -9.28
C ASP A 186 13.00 -30.77 -10.79
N GLN A 187 13.26 -29.58 -11.36
CA GLN A 187 13.52 -29.42 -12.79
C GLN A 187 14.54 -28.30 -13.02
N VAL A 188 15.49 -28.56 -13.92
CA VAL A 188 16.43 -27.57 -14.44
C VAL A 188 16.29 -27.51 -15.96
N GLN A 189 15.92 -26.34 -16.47
CA GLN A 189 15.93 -26.04 -17.90
C GLN A 189 16.98 -24.95 -18.16
N ALA A 190 17.97 -25.25 -18.99
CA ALA A 190 19.07 -24.33 -19.29
C ALA A 190 19.48 -24.45 -20.76
N ASP A 191 19.78 -23.32 -21.40
CA ASP A 191 20.34 -23.29 -22.76
C ASP A 191 21.76 -23.86 -22.79
N ARG A 192 22.51 -23.66 -21.70
CA ARG A 192 23.87 -24.17 -21.53
C ARG A 192 24.15 -24.49 -20.07
N MET A 193 24.55 -25.73 -19.81
CA MET A 193 25.03 -26.18 -18.51
C MET A 193 26.51 -26.59 -18.63
N LEU A 194 27.37 -26.00 -17.80
CA LEU A 194 28.77 -26.41 -17.69
C LEU A 194 28.97 -27.10 -16.34
N VAL A 195 29.11 -28.42 -16.36
CA VAL A 195 29.40 -29.21 -15.16
C VAL A 195 30.86 -29.63 -15.20
N ARG A 196 31.65 -29.23 -14.20
CA ARG A 196 33.06 -29.62 -14.09
C ARG A 196 33.20 -31.04 -13.57
N ASN A 197 32.49 -31.34 -12.47
CA ASN A 197 32.47 -32.63 -11.83
C ASN A 197 31.01 -32.99 -11.52
N LEU A 198 30.54 -34.11 -12.05
CA LEU A 198 29.27 -34.70 -11.66
C LEU A 198 29.58 -36.00 -10.91
N THR A 199 29.21 -36.07 -9.64
CA THR A 199 29.25 -37.31 -8.87
C THR A 199 27.83 -37.67 -8.52
N GLY A 200 27.39 -38.84 -8.95
CA GLY A 200 26.04 -39.33 -8.73
C GLY A 200 26.05 -40.85 -8.66
N THR A 201 25.15 -41.41 -7.85
CA THR A 201 25.00 -42.86 -7.73
C THR A 201 24.39 -43.47 -8.98
N TRP A 202 23.47 -42.75 -9.63
CA TRP A 202 22.81 -43.15 -10.86
C TRP A 202 22.44 -41.90 -11.66
N LEU A 203 22.49 -42.02 -12.99
CA LEU A 203 21.95 -41.06 -13.93
C LEU A 203 20.95 -41.81 -14.80
N THR A 204 19.69 -41.44 -14.73
CA THR A 204 18.65 -41.97 -15.61
C THR A 204 18.27 -40.88 -16.59
N ALA A 205 18.40 -41.18 -17.88
CA ALA A 205 17.98 -40.30 -18.94
C ALA A 205 17.17 -41.11 -19.96
N GLU A 206 15.99 -40.61 -20.31
CA GLU A 206 15.18 -41.21 -21.37
C GLU A 206 15.84 -41.00 -22.74
N HIS A 207 16.47 -39.84 -22.93
CA HIS A 207 17.15 -39.49 -24.16
C HIS A 207 18.41 -38.68 -23.85
N ILE A 208 19.55 -39.14 -24.36
CA ILE A 208 20.80 -38.39 -24.38
C ILE A 208 21.19 -38.23 -25.84
N GLU A 209 21.05 -37.03 -26.37
CA GLU A 209 21.62 -36.67 -27.67
C GLU A 209 22.97 -36.00 -27.44
N THR A 210 24.03 -36.64 -27.90
CA THR A 210 25.38 -36.10 -27.79
C THR A 210 26.13 -36.28 -29.10
N GLN A 211 26.89 -35.26 -29.48
CA GLN A 211 27.80 -35.35 -30.61
C GLN A 211 28.99 -36.28 -30.30
N THR A 212 29.42 -36.32 -29.03
CA THR A 212 30.54 -37.14 -28.57
C THR A 212 30.33 -37.59 -27.13
N PHE A 213 30.48 -38.89 -26.89
CA PHE A 213 30.46 -39.46 -25.54
C PHE A 213 31.83 -40.06 -25.26
N ASN A 214 32.60 -39.41 -24.39
CA ASN A 214 33.94 -39.81 -24.02
C ASN A 214 33.94 -40.22 -22.54
N THR A 215 34.38 -41.43 -22.28
CA THR A 215 34.64 -41.95 -20.94
C THR A 215 36.14 -42.03 -20.69
N LEU A 216 36.53 -42.30 -19.44
CA LEU A 216 37.93 -42.61 -19.11
C LEU A 216 38.45 -43.83 -19.88
N ASP A 217 37.57 -44.78 -20.18
CA ASP A 217 37.91 -46.03 -20.89
C ASP A 217 37.88 -45.87 -22.42
N GLY A 218 37.63 -44.65 -22.91
CA GLY A 218 37.61 -44.31 -24.32
C GLY A 218 36.29 -43.72 -24.78
N SER A 219 36.23 -43.40 -26.07
CA SER A 219 35.02 -42.87 -26.69
C SER A 219 34.04 -43.99 -27.04
N TYR A 220 32.74 -43.70 -27.02
CA TYR A 220 31.71 -44.60 -27.57
C TYR A 220 32.04 -45.02 -29.01
N TYR A 221 32.64 -44.12 -29.78
CA TYR A 221 33.12 -44.40 -31.14
C TYR A 221 34.19 -45.50 -31.16
N THR A 222 35.14 -45.48 -30.22
CA THR A 222 36.17 -46.52 -30.08
C THR A 222 35.54 -47.87 -29.76
N LEU A 223 34.60 -47.92 -28.81
CA LEU A 223 33.89 -49.15 -28.44
C LEU A 223 33.12 -49.72 -29.64
N ARG A 224 32.43 -48.86 -30.39
CA ARG A 224 31.69 -49.26 -31.60
C ARG A 224 32.63 -49.88 -32.65
N ASN A 225 33.79 -49.27 -32.88
CA ASN A 225 34.76 -49.78 -33.84
C ASN A 225 35.37 -51.11 -33.39
N GLN A 226 35.67 -51.26 -32.11
CA GLN A 226 36.17 -52.52 -31.55
C GLN A 226 35.13 -53.65 -31.68
N LEU A 227 33.85 -53.36 -31.42
CA LEU A 227 32.76 -54.31 -31.62
C LEU A 227 32.61 -54.73 -33.09
N GLN A 228 32.72 -53.78 -34.02
CA GLN A 228 32.70 -54.08 -35.46
C GLN A 228 33.89 -54.96 -35.87
N GLN A 229 35.08 -54.69 -35.33
CA GLN A 229 36.26 -55.51 -35.62
C GLN A 229 36.14 -56.92 -35.05
N LEU A 230 35.62 -57.06 -33.82
CA LEU A 230 35.33 -58.36 -33.21
C LEU A 230 34.31 -59.16 -34.03
N GLN A 231 33.25 -58.50 -34.52
CA GLN A 231 32.27 -59.12 -35.41
C GLN A 231 32.91 -59.66 -36.68
N GLN A 232 33.77 -58.86 -37.33
CA GLN A 232 34.48 -59.28 -38.55
C GLN A 232 35.41 -60.48 -38.30
N LEU A 233 36.13 -60.49 -37.19
CA LEU A 233 37.00 -61.62 -36.82
C LEU A 233 36.20 -62.88 -36.50
N TRP A 234 35.05 -62.73 -35.83
CA TRP A 234 34.13 -63.82 -35.55
C TRP A 234 33.60 -64.43 -36.85
N ASP A 235 33.08 -63.60 -37.75
CA ASP A 235 32.54 -64.04 -39.04
C ASP A 235 33.60 -64.79 -39.87
N GLN A 236 34.85 -64.31 -39.85
CA GLN A 236 35.97 -64.98 -40.50
C GLN A 236 36.33 -66.33 -39.85
N CYS A 237 36.29 -66.42 -38.52
CA CYS A 237 36.55 -67.67 -37.81
C CYS A 237 35.48 -68.74 -38.09
N VAL A 238 34.20 -68.33 -38.13
CA VAL A 238 33.07 -69.19 -38.49
C VAL A 238 33.21 -69.67 -39.94
N ALA A 239 33.56 -68.79 -40.88
CA ALA A 239 33.77 -69.15 -42.28
C ALA A 239 34.91 -70.18 -42.46
N ASN A 240 35.93 -70.13 -41.61
CA ASN A 240 37.04 -71.09 -41.60
C ASN A 240 36.73 -72.38 -40.82
N GLY A 241 35.52 -72.52 -40.26
CA GLY A 241 35.09 -73.70 -39.51
C GLY A 241 35.71 -73.85 -38.12
N GLY A 242 36.40 -72.82 -37.62
CA GLY A 242 37.13 -72.85 -36.35
C GLY A 242 36.28 -72.44 -35.13
N CYS A 243 35.29 -71.58 -35.33
CA CYS A 243 34.37 -71.11 -34.28
C CYS A 243 32.96 -71.67 -34.54
N ARG A 244 32.30 -72.19 -33.49
CA ARG A 244 30.90 -72.65 -33.50
C ARG A 244 30.12 -72.02 -32.36
#